data_AF-A0A7S9GX60-F1
#
_entry.id   AF-A0A7S9GX60-F1
#
_cell.length_a   1.000
_cell.length_b   1.000
_cell.length_c   1.000
_cell.angle_alpha   90.00
_cell.angle_beta   90.00
_cell.angle_gamma   90.00
#
_symmetry.space_group_name_H-M   'P 1'
#
loop_
_entity.id
_entity.type
_entity.pdbx_description
1 polymer ?
#
loop_
_entity_poly.entity_id
_entity_poly.type
_entity_poly.pdbx_seq_one_letter_code
_entity_poly.pdbx_strand_id
1 'polypeptide(L)'
;MIPAQPGASGQPRAEVLPFPLHGEALLVKLADALRRRVAGRQPDHNPLCLTILRTPRVRLSIDGSAYVDYLSELSVYQAAIDATPDTKVILKTTDFDALASFVVQYVDDRLIERSSSKETAP
;
A
#
# COMPACT_ATOMS: atom_id res chain seq x y z
N MET A 1 6.38 61.70 17.68
CA MET A 1 7.16 60.93 16.71
C MET A 1 7.04 59.46 17.10
N ILE A 2 6.27 58.70 16.30
CA ILE A 2 6.16 57.23 16.04
C ILE A 2 6.43 56.21 17.18
N PRO A 3 5.54 55.21 17.42
CA PRO A 3 5.55 54.30 18.57
C PRO A 3 6.28 52.95 18.37
N ALA A 4 6.47 52.25 19.51
CA ALA A 4 6.63 50.81 19.81
C ALA A 4 7.07 49.75 18.77
N GLN A 5 7.91 48.83 19.30
CA GLN A 5 8.32 47.47 18.89
C GLN A 5 9.37 47.31 17.77
N PRO A 6 10.45 46.56 18.09
CA PRO A 6 10.62 45.24 17.47
C PRO A 6 11.14 44.22 18.52
N GLY A 7 10.90 42.93 18.41
CA GLY A 7 10.18 42.18 17.41
C GLY A 7 9.52 41.01 18.12
N ALA A 8 8.41 40.56 17.54
CA ALA A 8 7.90 39.24 17.81
C ALA A 8 9.09 38.28 17.65
N SER A 9 9.52 37.69 18.76
CA SER A 9 10.28 36.45 18.74
C SER A 9 9.35 35.43 18.10
N GLY A 10 9.36 35.40 16.76
CA GLY A 10 8.86 34.30 15.97
C GLY A 10 9.73 33.11 16.30
N GLN A 11 9.49 32.51 17.46
CA GLN A 11 9.90 31.15 17.71
C GLN A 11 9.41 30.37 16.49
N PRO A 12 10.29 29.68 15.75
CA PRO A 12 9.82 28.71 14.79
C PRO A 12 8.94 27.78 15.60
N ARG A 13 7.63 27.92 15.43
CA ARG A 13 6.64 27.07 16.06
C ARG A 13 6.99 25.71 15.51
N ALA A 14 7.65 24.88 16.33
CA ALA A 14 8.02 23.55 15.93
C ALA A 14 6.71 22.84 15.61
N GLU A 15 6.39 22.78 14.32
CA GLU A 15 5.25 22.05 13.83
C GLU A 15 5.60 20.59 14.07
N VAL A 16 5.00 20.04 15.12
CA VAL A 16 5.05 18.60 15.37
C VAL A 16 4.29 17.98 14.22
N LEU A 17 5.01 17.67 13.14
CA LEU A 17 4.51 16.79 12.10
C LEU A 17 4.11 15.50 12.81
N PRO A 18 2.85 15.06 12.70
CA PRO A 18 2.48 13.77 13.24
C PRO A 18 3.46 12.75 12.66
N PHE A 19 4.13 12.04 13.56
CA PHE A 19 4.98 10.89 13.25
C PHE A 19 4.26 10.07 12.16
N PRO A 20 4.95 9.67 11.08
CA PRO A 20 4.32 9.21 9.84
C PRO A 20 3.10 8.37 10.15
N LEU A 21 1.95 8.80 9.61
CA LEU A 21 0.63 8.21 9.84
C LEU A 21 0.81 6.69 9.90
N HIS A 22 0.47 6.09 11.05
CA HIS A 22 0.74 4.68 11.35
C HIS A 22 0.43 3.76 10.16
N GLY A 23 -0.63 4.06 9.41
CA GLY A 23 -1.01 3.32 8.20
C GLY A 23 -0.08 3.41 6.99
N GLU A 24 0.61 4.53 6.74
CA GLU A 24 1.61 4.60 5.66
C GLU A 24 2.79 3.67 5.95
N ALA A 25 3.32 3.73 7.17
CA ALA A 25 4.43 2.89 7.58
C ALA A 25 4.06 1.39 7.51
N LEU A 26 2.80 1.06 7.83
CA LEU A 26 2.27 -0.29 7.70
C LEU A 26 2.13 -0.74 6.25
N LEU A 27 1.72 0.13 5.31
CA LEU A 27 1.73 -0.20 3.89
C LEU A 27 3.14 -0.44 3.33
N VAL A 28 4.12 0.36 3.76
CA VAL A 28 5.53 0.13 3.40
C VAL A 28 6.02 -1.22 3.94
N LYS A 29 5.68 -1.55 5.20
CA LYS A 29 5.99 -2.86 5.79
C LYS A 29 5.33 -4.01 5.02
N LEU A 30 4.08 -3.84 4.59
CA LEU A 30 3.37 -4.83 3.78
C LEU A 30 4.08 -5.04 2.45
N ALA A 31 4.43 -3.96 1.74
CA ALA A 31 5.14 -4.04 0.46
C ALA A 31 6.48 -4.79 0.61
N ASP A 32 7.23 -4.51 1.66
CA ASP A 32 8.50 -5.17 1.95
C ASP A 32 8.32 -6.67 2.31
N ALA A 33 7.26 -7.01 3.05
CA ALA A 33 6.91 -8.41 3.31
C ALA A 33 6.51 -9.17 2.04
N LEU A 34 5.70 -8.55 1.17
CA LEU A 34 5.32 -9.14 -0.12
C LEU A 34 6.54 -9.31 -1.03
N ARG A 35 7.42 -8.31 -1.08
CA ARG A 35 8.68 -8.39 -1.85
C ARG A 35 9.53 -9.57 -1.42
N ARG A 36 9.73 -9.78 -0.12
CA ARG A 36 10.47 -10.96 0.39
C ARG A 36 9.83 -12.28 -0.02
N ARG A 37 8.50 -12.35 0.02
CA ARG A 37 7.72 -13.53 -0.37
C ARG A 37 7.89 -13.87 -1.86
N VAL A 38 7.85 -12.85 -2.72
CA VAL A 38 8.00 -12.99 -4.18
C VAL A 38 9.46 -13.26 -4.57
N ALA A 39 10.43 -12.62 -3.91
CA ALA A 39 11.86 -12.76 -4.21
C ALA A 39 12.37 -14.21 -4.09
N GLY A 40 11.72 -15.05 -3.26
CA GLY A 40 12.03 -16.48 -3.13
C GLY A 40 11.31 -17.40 -4.12
N ARG A 41 10.36 -16.90 -4.92
CA ARG A 41 9.47 -17.70 -5.80
C ARG A 41 9.57 -17.32 -7.29
N GLN A 42 10.80 -17.06 -7.74
CA GLN A 42 11.18 -16.73 -9.13
C GLN A 42 10.15 -17.11 -10.22
N PRO A 43 9.75 -16.14 -11.07
CA PRO A 43 9.70 -16.45 -12.49
C PRO A 43 10.28 -15.33 -13.36
N ASP A 44 11.26 -15.70 -14.18
CA ASP A 44 11.98 -14.91 -15.19
C ASP A 44 11.09 -14.23 -16.26
N HIS A 45 9.77 -14.44 -16.26
CA HIS A 45 8.90 -13.99 -17.36
C HIS A 45 7.71 -13.10 -16.99
N ASN A 46 7.32 -12.97 -15.71
CA ASN A 46 6.25 -12.02 -15.34
C ASN A 46 6.29 -11.65 -13.84
N PRO A 47 7.22 -10.76 -13.42
CA PRO A 47 7.37 -10.39 -12.03
C PRO A 47 6.13 -9.67 -11.51
N LEU A 48 5.75 -9.96 -10.26
CA LEU A 48 4.69 -9.22 -9.58
C LEU A 48 5.21 -7.81 -9.26
N CYS A 49 4.61 -6.78 -9.86
CA CYS A 49 5.03 -5.40 -9.68
C CYS A 49 4.39 -4.78 -8.43
N LEU A 50 5.21 -4.28 -7.50
CA LEU A 50 4.75 -3.56 -6.31
C LEU A 50 5.14 -2.09 -6.41
N THR A 51 4.17 -1.19 -6.37
CA THR A 51 4.40 0.26 -6.48
C THR A 51 3.73 0.99 -5.34
N ILE A 52 4.48 1.85 -4.63
CA ILE A 52 3.91 2.75 -3.62
C ILE A 52 3.74 4.14 -4.22
N LEU A 53 2.50 4.63 -4.22
CA LEU A 53 2.13 6.00 -4.56
C LEU A 53 1.76 6.71 -3.26
N ARG A 54 2.28 7.91 -3.02
CA ARG A 54 2.04 8.66 -1.78
C ARG A 54 1.06 9.83 -1.91
N THR A 55 0.72 10.22 -3.13
CA THR A 55 -0.08 11.43 -3.40
C THR A 55 -1.18 11.15 -4.42
N PRO A 56 -2.44 11.60 -4.20
CA PRO A 56 -2.96 12.34 -3.03
C PRO A 56 -3.29 11.46 -1.81
N ARG A 57 -3.27 10.13 -1.95
CA ARG A 57 -3.43 9.14 -0.87
C ARG A 57 -2.31 8.11 -0.93
N VAL A 58 -1.97 7.51 0.20
CA VAL A 58 -0.98 6.43 0.23
C VAL A 58 -1.61 5.16 -0.32
N ARG A 59 -1.08 4.66 -1.43
CA ARG A 59 -1.52 3.47 -2.14
C ARG A 59 -0.35 2.54 -2.38
N LEU A 60 -0.53 1.26 -2.04
CA LEU A 60 0.28 0.17 -2.52
C LEU A 60 -0.46 -0.50 -3.69
N SER A 61 0.00 -0.29 -4.92
CA SER A 61 -0.47 -1.04 -6.08
C SER A 61 0.26 -2.39 -6.15
N ILE A 62 -0.51 -3.43 -6.43
CA ILE A 62 -0.07 -4.82 -6.54
C ILE A 62 -0.47 -5.27 -7.93
N ASP A 63 0.48 -5.20 -8.86
CA ASP A 63 0.23 -5.43 -10.29
C ASP A 63 -0.82 -4.43 -10.86
N GLY A 64 -1.35 -4.69 -12.06
CA GLY A 64 -2.41 -3.88 -12.67
C GLY A 64 -3.82 -4.18 -12.15
N SER A 65 -3.98 -5.27 -11.39
CA SER A 65 -5.29 -5.82 -11.00
C SER A 65 -5.60 -5.74 -9.50
N ALA A 66 -4.71 -5.18 -8.68
CA ALA A 66 -4.93 -5.04 -7.25
C ALA A 66 -4.26 -3.79 -6.67
N TYR A 67 -4.86 -3.24 -5.61
CA TYR A 67 -4.24 -2.18 -4.82
C TYR A 67 -4.76 -2.15 -3.39
N VAL A 68 -4.01 -1.49 -2.52
CA VAL A 68 -4.36 -1.19 -1.14
C VAL A 68 -4.21 0.31 -0.93
N ASP A 69 -5.28 0.98 -0.55
CA ASP A 69 -5.28 2.38 -0.15
C ASP A 69 -5.31 2.50 1.38
N TYR A 70 -4.57 3.47 1.92
CA TYR A 70 -4.80 3.99 3.25
C TYR A 70 -5.55 5.32 3.16
N LEU A 71 -6.79 5.33 3.66
CA LEU A 71 -7.65 6.50 3.73
C LEU A 71 -7.41 7.18 5.08
N SER A 72 -6.45 8.11 5.10
CA SER A 72 -6.02 8.81 6.33
C SER A 72 -7.17 9.53 7.04
N GLU A 73 -8.09 10.15 6.28
CA GLU A 73 -9.25 10.86 6.80
C GLU A 73 -10.18 9.97 7.65
N LEU A 74 -10.24 8.67 7.31
CA LEU A 74 -11.11 7.69 7.97
C LEU A 74 -10.32 6.72 8.86
N SER A 75 -8.98 6.77 8.82
CA SER A 75 -8.09 5.75 9.41
C SER A 75 -8.47 4.32 8.99
N VAL A 76 -8.86 4.15 7.73
CA VAL A 76 -9.33 2.89 7.15
C VAL A 76 -8.40 2.45 6.03
N TYR A 77 -8.11 1.15 5.99
CA TYR A 77 -7.49 0.51 4.85
C TYR A 77 -8.55 0.00 3.89
N GLN A 78 -8.27 0.13 2.60
CA GLN A 78 -9.11 -0.42 1.54
C GLN A 78 -8.24 -1.24 0.59
N ALA A 79 -8.38 -2.57 0.64
CA ALA A 79 -7.87 -3.43 -0.42
C ALA A 79 -8.92 -3.57 -1.50
N ALA A 80 -8.48 -3.53 -2.76
CA ALA A 80 -9.31 -3.83 -3.90
C ALA A 80 -8.55 -4.77 -4.84
N ILE A 81 -9.16 -5.89 -5.16
CA ILE A 81 -8.59 -6.93 -6.03
C ILE A 81 -9.61 -7.28 -7.12
N ASP A 82 -9.13 -7.49 -8.33
CA ASP A 82 -9.96 -8.02 -9.41
C ASP A 82 -10.04 -9.56 -9.24
N ALA A 83 -11.24 -10.07 -9.01
CA ALA A 83 -11.51 -11.51 -8.88
C ALA A 83 -11.85 -12.15 -10.23
N THR A 84 -12.53 -11.41 -11.10
CA THR A 84 -12.76 -11.74 -12.51
C THR A 84 -12.66 -10.45 -13.34
N PRO A 85 -12.59 -10.51 -14.69
CA PRO A 85 -12.49 -9.32 -15.53
C PRO A 85 -13.59 -8.27 -15.27
N ASP A 86 -14.77 -8.70 -14.80
CA ASP A 86 -15.92 -7.85 -14.51
C ASP A 86 -16.25 -7.74 -13.02
N THR A 87 -15.49 -8.42 -12.15
CA THR A 87 -15.77 -8.46 -10.70
C THR A 87 -14.58 -7.99 -9.89
N LYS A 88 -14.82 -6.96 -9.09
CA LYS A 88 -13.85 -6.40 -8.16
C LYS A 88 -14.30 -6.59 -6.72
N VAL A 89 -13.46 -7.22 -5.92
CA VAL A 89 -13.68 -7.42 -4.49
C VAL A 89 -13.01 -6.27 -3.74
N ILE A 90 -13.75 -5.62 -2.84
CA ILE A 90 -13.27 -4.50 -2.03
C ILE A 90 -13.42 -4.86 -0.56
N LEU A 91 -12.29 -4.92 0.15
CA LEU A 91 -12.24 -5.07 1.60
C LEU A 91 -11.90 -3.72 2.22
N LYS A 92 -12.81 -3.20 3.05
CA LYS A 92 -12.57 -2.02 3.89
C LYS A 92 -12.47 -2.45 5.35
N THR A 93 -11.37 -2.11 6.00
CA THR A 93 -11.13 -2.51 7.39
C THR A 93 -10.18 -1.53 8.09
N THR A 94 -10.32 -1.39 9.40
CA THR A 94 -9.34 -0.72 10.28
C THR A 94 -8.29 -1.70 10.80
N ASP A 95 -8.57 -3.00 10.74
CA ASP A 95 -7.67 -4.08 11.15
C ASP A 95 -6.64 -4.35 10.04
N PHE A 96 -5.39 -3.95 10.30
CA PHE A 96 -4.29 -4.14 9.37
C PHE A 96 -3.86 -5.60 9.23
N ASP A 97 -3.96 -6.42 10.28
CA ASP A 97 -3.57 -7.83 10.22
C ASP A 97 -4.53 -8.63 9.35
N ALA A 98 -5.84 -8.33 9.44
CA ALA A 98 -6.85 -8.88 8.55
C ALA A 98 -6.61 -8.47 7.09
N LEU A 99 -6.31 -7.19 6.85
CA LEU A 99 -5.96 -6.67 5.52
C LEU A 99 -4.71 -7.36 4.96
N ALA A 100 -3.65 -7.45 5.76
CA ALA A 100 -2.38 -8.03 5.36
C ALA A 100 -2.55 -9.51 5.01
N SER A 101 -3.33 -10.26 5.81
CA SER A 101 -3.65 -11.66 5.55
C SER A 101 -4.40 -11.83 4.23
N PHE A 102 -5.41 -10.99 3.98
CA PHE A 102 -6.18 -11.00 2.73
C PHE A 102 -5.30 -10.73 1.50
N VAL A 103 -4.44 -9.71 1.57
CA VAL A 103 -3.54 -9.34 0.47
C VAL A 103 -2.48 -10.41 0.24
N VAL A 104 -1.94 -10.99 1.31
CA VAL A 104 -0.97 -12.08 1.23
C VAL A 104 -1.58 -13.30 0.54
N GLN A 105 -2.81 -13.68 0.90
CA GLN A 105 -3.49 -14.82 0.30
C GLN A 105 -3.73 -14.60 -1.20
N TYR A 106 -4.21 -13.42 -1.58
CA TYR A 106 -4.33 -13.03 -3.00
C TYR A 106 -3.00 -13.15 -3.75
N VAL A 107 -1.89 -12.66 -3.19
CA VAL A 107 -0.58 -12.74 -3.84
C VAL A 107 -0.12 -14.20 -3.96
N ASP A 108 -0.31 -15.00 -2.92
CA ASP A 108 0.01 -16.43 -2.94
C ASP A 108 -0.79 -17.18 -4.04
N ASP A 109 -2.11 -16.94 -4.15
CA ASP A 109 -2.96 -17.50 -5.21
C ASP A 109 -2.50 -17.07 -6.61
N ARG A 110 -2.22 -15.77 -6.81
CA ARG A 110 -1.74 -15.25 -8.11
C ARG A 110 -0.40 -15.83 -8.53
N LEU A 111 0.50 -16.11 -7.58
CA LEU A 111 1.77 -16.78 -7.87
C LEU A 111 1.56 -18.23 -8.30
N ILE A 112 0.58 -18.94 -7.72
CA ILE A 112 0.22 -20.31 -8.10
C ILE A 112 -0.40 -20.32 -9.51
N GLU A 113 -1.38 -19.46 -9.79
CA GLU A 113 -2.02 -19.37 -11.13
C GLU A 113 -0.99 -19.08 -12.24
N ARG A 114 -0.06 -18.16 -12.01
CA ARG A 114 1.01 -17.83 -12.97
C ARG A 114 2.01 -18.98 -13.14
N SER A 115 2.19 -19.82 -12.12
CA SER A 115 3.05 -21.01 -12.20
C SER A 115 2.36 -22.16 -12.94
N SER A 116 1.04 -22.35 -12.76
CA SER A 116 0.24 -23.36 -13.47
C SER A 116 -0.01 -23.04 -14.93
N SER A 117 -0.05 -21.75 -15.31
CA SER A 117 -0.17 -21.33 -16.72
C SER A 117 1.02 -21.77 -17.60
N LYS A 118 2.03 -22.42 -17.01
CA LYS A 118 3.21 -22.97 -17.69
C LYS A 118 3.00 -24.38 -18.26
N GLU A 119 1.87 -25.04 -17.96
CA GLU A 119 1.56 -26.39 -18.42
C GLU A 119 0.39 -26.39 -19.42
N THR A 120 0.58 -25.79 -20.59
CA THR A 120 -0.15 -26.13 -21.85
C THR A 120 0.60 -25.48 -23.02
N ALA A 121 1.49 -26.24 -23.64
CA ALA A 121 1.92 -26.00 -25.01
C ALA A 121 2.20 -27.37 -25.65
N PRO A 122 1.35 -27.84 -26.60
CA PRO A 122 1.75 -28.85 -27.57
C PRO A 122 2.66 -28.27 -28.66
#